data_AF-A0A0R2RYP6-F1
#
_entry.id   AF-A0A0R2RYP6-F1
#
_cell.length_a   1.000
_cell.length_b   1.000
_cell.length_c   1.000
_cell.angle_alpha   90.00
_cell.angle_beta   90.00
_cell.angle_gamma   90.00
#
_symmetry.space_group_name_H-M   'P 1'
#
loop_
_entity.id
_entity.type
_entity.pdbx_description
1 polymer ?
#
loop_
_entity_poly.entity_id
_entity_poly.type
_entity_poly.pdbx_seq_one_letter_code
_entity_poly.pdbx_strand_id
1 'polypeptide(L)'
;MKHLRRLLIFTLILGTTLSNAQGKEPLNPKIKAFKTGLITNALSLTPEQAQEFWPIYNQYNDQIMQLMREHRHAFRDIQPSSIDSWSDAAVEKTLKSLKTLKQREFELIEQMTQALEPVISQKQQLQLFLSEEEFRRQLMDRIRRRGAPGNGKGGNDHSPR
;
A
#
# COMPACT_ATOMS: atom_id res chain seq x y z
N MET A 1 22.19 37.47 -22.19
CA MET A 1 20.98 37.66 -21.34
C MET A 1 19.81 36.72 -21.66
N LYS A 2 19.51 36.39 -22.93
CA LYS A 2 18.41 35.47 -23.31
C LYS A 2 18.61 34.03 -22.81
N HIS A 3 19.86 33.55 -22.81
CA HIS A 3 20.23 32.22 -22.28
C HIS A 3 20.18 32.15 -20.75
N LEU A 4 20.53 33.24 -20.06
CA LEU A 4 20.42 33.35 -18.60
C LEU A 4 18.96 33.35 -18.15
N ARG A 5 18.07 33.98 -18.93
CA ARG A 5 16.61 33.94 -18.71
C ARG A 5 16.01 32.55 -18.97
N ARG A 6 16.53 31.80 -19.94
CA ARG A 6 16.13 30.39 -20.19
C ARG A 6 16.63 29.45 -19.09
N LEU A 7 17.83 29.69 -18.56
CA LEU A 7 18.38 28.91 -17.43
C LEU A 7 17.58 29.13 -16.14
N LEU A 8 17.19 30.39 -15.86
CA LEU A 8 16.39 30.78 -14.69
C LEU A 8 14.98 30.15 -14.69
N ILE A 9 14.34 30.04 -15.87
CA ILE A 9 13.03 29.39 -16.02
C ILE A 9 13.14 27.87 -15.81
N PHE A 10 14.25 27.25 -16.23
CA PHE A 10 14.48 25.82 -16.03
C PHE A 10 14.71 25.46 -14.56
N THR A 11 15.38 26.31 -13.79
CA THR A 11 15.55 26.12 -12.33
C THR A 11 14.28 26.38 -11.52
N LEU A 12 13.36 27.22 -12.01
CA LEU A 12 12.13 27.55 -11.28
C LEU A 12 11.07 26.43 -11.33
N ILE A 13 11.11 25.58 -12.36
CA ILE A 13 10.18 24.43 -12.50
C ILE A 13 10.64 23.22 -11.67
N LEU A 14 11.92 23.15 -11.28
CA LEU A 14 12.47 22.06 -10.46
C LEU A 14 12.20 22.22 -8.94
N GLY A 15 11.67 23.36 -8.50
CA GLY A 15 11.59 23.74 -7.09
C GLY A 15 10.28 23.40 -6.35
N THR A 16 9.25 22.86 -7.01
CA THR A 16 7.90 22.79 -6.43
C THR A 16 7.43 21.42 -5.95
N THR A 17 8.26 20.37 -5.96
CA THR A 17 7.80 19.00 -5.63
C THR A 17 8.04 18.54 -4.18
N LEU A 18 8.48 19.41 -3.26
CA LEU A 18 8.83 19.01 -1.88
C LEU A 18 7.91 19.53 -0.78
N SER A 19 6.63 19.79 -1.08
CA SER A 19 5.66 20.19 -0.05
C SER A 19 4.41 19.33 -0.13
N ASN A 20 4.47 18.14 0.49
CA ASN A 20 3.33 17.44 1.09
C ASN A 20 3.78 16.16 1.84
N ALA A 21 4.48 16.33 2.96
CA ALA A 21 4.79 15.23 3.88
C ALA A 21 4.47 15.62 5.33
N GLN A 22 3.25 16.11 5.58
CA GLN A 22 2.74 16.25 6.94
C GLN A 22 2.14 14.89 7.38
N GLY A 23 2.75 14.27 8.40
CA GLY A 23 2.10 13.29 9.30
C GLY A 23 1.99 11.83 8.86
N LYS A 24 2.52 11.40 7.70
CA LYS A 24 2.53 9.98 7.32
C LYS A 24 3.80 9.33 7.86
N GLU A 25 3.71 8.38 8.79
CA GLU A 25 4.81 7.41 8.95
C GLU A 25 5.05 6.79 7.57
N PRO A 26 6.19 7.04 6.92
CA PRO A 26 6.41 6.54 5.59
C PRO A 26 6.42 5.02 5.66
N LEU A 27 5.64 4.37 4.80
CA LEU A 27 5.77 2.94 4.59
C LEU A 27 7.25 2.63 4.35
N ASN A 28 7.78 1.62 5.03
CA ASN A 28 9.21 1.28 4.94
C ASN A 28 9.66 1.30 3.47
N PRO A 29 10.65 2.12 3.07
CA PRO A 29 11.05 2.27 1.67
C PRO A 29 11.35 0.93 0.98
N LYS A 30 11.85 -0.06 1.73
CA LYS A 30 12.09 -1.42 1.23
C LYS A 30 10.80 -2.14 0.83
N ILE A 31 9.71 -1.93 1.56
CA ILE A 31 8.39 -2.49 1.25
C ILE A 31 7.83 -1.83 -0.01
N LYS A 32 7.94 -0.50 -0.14
CA LYS A 32 7.48 0.21 -1.35
C LYS A 32 8.24 -0.26 -2.59
N ALA A 33 9.57 -0.33 -2.52
CA ALA A 33 10.39 -0.84 -3.61
C ALA A 33 10.05 -2.29 -3.99
N PHE A 34 9.81 -3.15 -2.99
CA PHE A 34 9.38 -4.52 -3.23
C PHE A 34 8.02 -4.59 -3.96
N LYS A 35 7.03 -3.78 -3.54
CA LYS A 35 5.73 -3.69 -4.23
C LYS A 35 5.90 -3.23 -5.68
N THR A 36 6.67 -2.17 -5.89
CA THR A 36 6.98 -1.64 -7.24
C THR A 36 7.62 -2.70 -8.12
N GLY A 37 8.58 -3.47 -7.61
CA GLY A 37 9.21 -4.56 -8.36
C GLY A 37 8.23 -5.66 -8.77
N LEU A 38 7.35 -6.10 -7.87
CA LEU A 38 6.33 -7.10 -8.19
C LEU A 38 5.39 -6.62 -9.31
N ILE A 39 4.88 -5.39 -9.22
CA ILE A 39 3.96 -4.82 -10.20
C ILE A 39 4.65 -4.65 -11.55
N THR A 40 5.86 -4.09 -11.56
CA THR A 40 6.64 -3.88 -12.80
C THR A 40 6.85 -5.21 -13.53
N ASN A 41 7.19 -6.27 -12.79
CA ASN A 41 7.41 -7.59 -13.36
C ASN A 41 6.11 -8.26 -13.84
N ALA A 42 4.98 -7.99 -13.18
CA ALA A 42 3.70 -8.62 -13.50
C ALA A 42 3.01 -8.01 -14.73
N LEU A 43 3.10 -6.69 -14.90
CA LEU A 43 2.31 -5.96 -15.91
C LEU A 43 3.03 -5.79 -17.25
N SER A 44 4.37 -5.92 -17.28
CA SER A 44 5.19 -5.74 -18.50
C SER A 44 4.84 -4.48 -19.27
N LEU A 45 4.75 -3.34 -18.56
CA LEU A 45 4.35 -2.05 -19.12
C LEU A 45 5.35 -1.58 -20.18
N THR A 46 4.86 -0.98 -21.27
CA THR A 46 5.73 -0.20 -22.17
C THR A 46 6.20 1.08 -21.47
N PRO A 47 7.28 1.74 -21.95
CA PRO A 47 7.71 3.02 -21.39
C PRO A 47 6.59 4.07 -21.34
N GLU A 48 5.76 4.14 -22.37
CA GLU A 48 4.63 5.07 -22.48
C GLU A 48 3.54 4.73 -21.45
N GLN A 49 3.19 3.45 -21.33
CA GLN A 49 2.23 3.01 -20.31
C GLN A 49 2.75 3.27 -18.90
N ALA A 50 4.04 3.02 -18.63
CA ALA A 50 4.63 3.23 -17.32
C ALA A 50 4.61 4.70 -16.90
N GLN A 51 4.84 5.62 -17.85
CA GLN A 51 4.80 7.07 -17.61
C GLN A 51 3.42 7.54 -17.11
N GLU A 52 2.34 6.97 -17.65
CA GLU A 52 0.95 7.29 -17.26
C GLU A 52 0.48 6.46 -16.05
N PHE A 53 0.89 5.20 -15.96
CA PHE A 53 0.45 4.24 -14.94
C PHE A 53 0.88 4.65 -13.53
N TRP A 54 2.17 4.95 -13.34
CA TRP A 54 2.73 5.15 -11.99
C TRP A 54 2.12 6.34 -11.25
N PRO A 55 1.88 7.51 -11.86
CA PRO A 55 1.18 8.62 -11.21
C PRO A 55 -0.20 8.22 -10.68
N ILE A 56 -1.02 7.57 -11.52
CA ILE A 56 -2.37 7.13 -11.17
C ILE A 56 -2.31 6.10 -10.03
N TYR A 57 -1.51 5.05 -10.22
CA TYR A 57 -1.37 3.99 -9.25
C TYR A 57 -0.88 4.49 -7.89
N ASN A 58 0.14 5.36 -7.87
CA ASN A 58 0.70 5.88 -6.62
C ASN A 58 -0.31 6.74 -5.85
N GLN A 59 -1.12 7.55 -6.54
CA GLN A 59 -2.17 8.35 -5.91
C GLN A 59 -3.16 7.47 -5.13
N TYR A 60 -3.75 6.48 -5.81
CA TYR A 60 -4.74 5.60 -5.19
C TYR A 60 -4.12 4.66 -4.17
N ASN A 61 -2.92 4.12 -4.44
CA ASN A 61 -2.21 3.30 -3.48
C ASN A 61 -1.93 4.07 -2.18
N ASP A 62 -1.54 5.35 -2.24
CA ASP A 62 -1.30 6.13 -1.03
C ASP A 62 -2.58 6.38 -0.22
N GLN A 63 -3.72 6.55 -0.89
CA GLN A 63 -5.05 6.65 -0.26
C GLN A 63 -5.49 5.33 0.37
N ILE A 64 -5.34 4.22 -0.34
CA ILE A 64 -5.63 2.87 0.18
C ILE A 64 -4.73 2.58 1.40
N MET A 65 -3.44 2.88 1.32
CA MET A 65 -2.51 2.69 2.44
C MET A 65 -2.87 3.55 3.65
N GLN A 66 -3.43 4.74 3.44
CA GLN A 66 -3.99 5.57 4.52
C GLN A 66 -5.23 4.93 5.13
N LEU A 67 -6.17 4.49 4.31
CA LEU A 67 -7.37 3.80 4.76
C LEU A 67 -7.04 2.52 5.53
N MET A 68 -6.01 1.77 5.11
CA MET A 68 -5.52 0.61 5.84
C MET A 68 -4.94 0.98 7.22
N ARG A 69 -4.35 2.17 7.39
CA ARG A 69 -3.92 2.66 8.71
C ARG A 69 -5.14 2.95 9.57
N GLU A 70 -6.12 3.67 9.04
CA GLU A 70 -7.38 3.96 9.73
C GLU A 70 -8.09 2.67 10.17
N HIS A 71 -8.16 1.68 9.28
CA HIS A 71 -8.69 0.36 9.59
C HIS A 71 -7.91 -0.30 10.74
N ARG A 72 -6.57 -0.32 10.70
CA ARG A 72 -5.78 -0.87 11.82
C ARG A 72 -6.05 -0.13 13.14
N HIS A 73 -6.16 1.19 13.11
CA HIS A 73 -6.48 1.98 14.30
C HIS A 73 -7.89 1.67 14.84
N ALA A 74 -8.87 1.50 13.94
CA ALA A 74 -10.24 1.15 14.32
C ALA A 74 -10.32 -0.18 15.08
N PHE A 75 -9.43 -1.13 14.80
CA PHE A 75 -9.37 -2.42 15.51
C PHE A 75 -8.39 -2.45 16.68
N ARG A 76 -7.43 -1.52 16.76
CA ARG A 76 -6.30 -1.60 17.72
C ARG A 76 -6.77 -1.70 19.16
N ASP A 77 -7.80 -0.95 19.50
CA ASP A 77 -8.28 -0.79 20.87
C ASP A 77 -9.52 -1.67 21.15
N ILE A 78 -9.94 -2.50 20.18
CA ILE A 78 -11.06 -3.44 20.33
C ILE A 78 -10.55 -4.76 20.91
N GLN A 79 -10.90 -5.03 22.18
CA GLN A 79 -10.66 -6.32 22.81
C GLN A 79 -11.94 -7.17 22.73
N PRO A 80 -11.91 -8.37 22.10
CA PRO A 80 -13.08 -9.24 22.00
C PRO A 80 -13.77 -9.49 23.34
N SER A 81 -12.99 -9.67 24.41
CA SER A 81 -13.48 -9.91 25.78
C SER A 81 -14.18 -8.73 26.43
N SER A 82 -14.07 -7.51 25.88
CA SER A 82 -14.70 -6.30 26.41
C SER A 82 -16.04 -5.97 25.76
N ILE A 83 -16.38 -6.61 24.64
CA ILE A 83 -17.52 -6.22 23.80
C ILE A 83 -18.85 -6.31 24.57
N ASP A 84 -19.03 -7.34 25.41
CA ASP A 84 -20.25 -7.54 26.20
C ASP A 84 -20.52 -6.40 27.21
N SER A 85 -19.50 -5.59 27.52
CA SER A 85 -19.62 -4.44 28.43
C SER A 85 -19.92 -3.11 27.71
N TRP A 86 -19.95 -3.11 26.38
CA TRP A 86 -20.18 -1.90 25.61
C TRP A 86 -21.67 -1.58 25.54
N SER A 87 -21.99 -0.29 25.38
CA SER A 87 -23.36 0.11 25.07
C SER A 87 -23.72 -0.21 23.61
N ASP A 88 -25.00 -0.45 23.34
CA ASP A 88 -25.51 -0.68 21.98
C ASP A 88 -25.10 0.45 21.02
N ALA A 89 -25.14 1.70 21.47
CA ALA A 89 -24.73 2.85 20.69
C ALA A 89 -23.23 2.84 20.31
N ALA A 90 -22.35 2.37 21.22
CA ALA A 90 -20.92 2.23 20.93
C ALA A 90 -20.67 1.10 19.91
N VAL A 91 -21.39 -0.02 20.05
CA VAL A 91 -21.34 -1.14 19.09
C VAL A 91 -21.81 -0.69 17.71
N GLU A 92 -22.97 -0.04 17.62
CA GLU A 92 -23.54 0.44 16.36
C GLU A 92 -22.60 1.44 15.66
N LYS A 93 -22.08 2.43 16.40
CA LYS A 93 -21.13 3.41 15.88
C LYS A 93 -19.88 2.73 15.32
N THR A 94 -19.35 1.75 16.04
CA THR A 94 -18.14 1.01 15.63
C THR A 94 -18.42 0.20 14.36
N LEU A 95 -19.51 -0.58 14.33
CA LEU A 95 -19.91 -1.34 13.15
C LEU A 95 -20.13 -0.44 11.93
N LYS A 96 -20.78 0.71 12.10
CA LYS A 96 -20.96 1.70 11.04
C LYS A 96 -19.62 2.21 10.50
N SER A 97 -18.70 2.56 11.39
CA SER A 97 -17.35 3.00 11.00
C SER A 97 -16.60 1.93 10.20
N LEU A 98 -16.63 0.67 10.64
CA LEU A 98 -16.00 -0.45 9.94
C LEU A 98 -16.60 -0.68 8.55
N LYS A 99 -17.94 -0.62 8.42
CA LYS A 99 -18.63 -0.70 7.13
C LYS A 99 -18.23 0.43 6.19
N THR A 100 -18.20 1.67 6.69
CA THR A 100 -17.78 2.83 5.89
C THR A 100 -16.33 2.71 5.41
N LEU A 101 -15.42 2.20 6.24
CA LEU A 101 -14.04 1.96 5.81
C LEU A 101 -13.96 0.94 4.67
N LYS A 102 -14.71 -0.17 4.74
CA LYS A 102 -14.76 -1.16 3.66
C LYS A 102 -15.37 -0.63 2.37
N GLN A 103 -16.41 0.18 2.48
CA GLN A 103 -17.01 0.82 1.32
C GLN A 103 -16.01 1.78 0.63
N ARG A 104 -15.32 2.62 1.40
CA ARG A 104 -14.28 3.51 0.86
C ARG A 104 -13.13 2.75 0.20
N GLU A 105 -12.75 1.59 0.75
CA GLU A 105 -11.71 0.74 0.17
C GLU A 105 -12.12 0.27 -1.23
N PHE A 106 -13.36 -0.21 -1.36
CA PHE A 106 -13.92 -0.62 -2.64
C PHE A 106 -14.01 0.55 -3.64
N GLU A 107 -14.51 1.71 -3.21
CA GLU A 107 -14.61 2.91 -4.06
C GLU A 107 -13.24 3.36 -4.59
N LEU A 108 -12.19 3.33 -3.76
CA LEU A 108 -10.83 3.67 -4.19
C LEU A 108 -10.27 2.68 -5.21
N ILE A 109 -10.55 1.38 -5.03
CA ILE A 109 -10.14 0.33 -5.97
C ILE A 109 -10.85 0.52 -7.31
N GLU A 110 -12.16 0.76 -7.29
CA GLU A 110 -12.97 1.00 -8.50
C GLU A 110 -12.48 2.25 -9.26
N GLN A 111 -12.25 3.35 -8.56
CA GLN A 111 -11.74 4.60 -9.15
C GLN A 111 -10.35 4.38 -9.76
N MET A 112 -9.48 3.61 -9.11
CA MET A 112 -8.17 3.27 -9.64
C MET A 112 -8.28 2.46 -10.93
N THR A 113 -9.13 1.43 -10.98
CA THR A 113 -9.28 0.61 -12.18
C THR A 113 -9.90 1.38 -13.34
N GLN A 114 -10.87 2.24 -13.07
CA GLN A 114 -11.47 3.13 -14.07
C GLN A 114 -10.42 4.12 -14.62
N ALA A 115 -9.62 4.73 -13.74
CA ALA A 115 -8.56 5.64 -14.17
C ALA A 115 -7.44 4.94 -14.99
N LEU A 116 -7.23 3.66 -14.76
CA LEU A 116 -6.23 2.85 -15.46
C LEU A 116 -6.75 2.20 -16.76
N GLU A 117 -8.06 2.18 -16.99
CA GLU A 117 -8.70 1.64 -18.21
C GLU A 117 -8.12 2.19 -19.53
N PRO A 118 -7.85 3.50 -19.69
CA PRO A 118 -7.23 4.01 -20.91
C PRO A 118 -5.72 3.73 -21.01
N VAL A 119 -5.07 3.26 -19.94
CA VAL A 119 -3.60 3.11 -19.86
C VAL A 119 -3.17 1.66 -20.04
N ILE A 120 -3.89 0.73 -19.41
CA ILE A 120 -3.55 -0.70 -19.38
C ILE A 120 -4.76 -1.55 -19.76
N SER A 121 -4.48 -2.70 -20.39
CA SER A 121 -5.54 -3.64 -20.78
C SER A 121 -6.23 -4.28 -19.56
N GLN A 122 -7.44 -4.78 -19.74
CA GLN A 122 -8.16 -5.54 -18.70
C GLN A 122 -7.35 -6.74 -18.17
N LYS A 123 -6.55 -7.40 -19.04
CA LYS A 123 -5.63 -8.47 -18.62
C LYS A 123 -4.56 -7.94 -17.66
N GLN A 124 -3.97 -6.79 -17.96
CA GLN A 124 -3.00 -6.12 -17.07
C GLN A 124 -3.64 -5.64 -15.78
N GLN A 125 -4.91 -5.20 -15.80
CA GLN A 125 -5.65 -4.89 -14.57
C GLN A 125 -5.83 -6.14 -13.69
N LEU A 126 -6.22 -7.28 -14.26
CA LEU A 126 -6.31 -8.53 -13.51
C LEU A 126 -4.95 -8.95 -12.94
N GLN A 127 -3.87 -8.80 -13.72
CA GLN A 127 -2.50 -9.05 -13.25
C GLN A 127 -2.10 -8.12 -12.10
N LEU A 128 -2.55 -6.85 -12.14
CA LEU A 128 -2.35 -5.92 -11.03
C LEU A 128 -2.98 -6.46 -9.76
N PHE A 129 -4.26 -6.85 -9.78
CA PHE A 129 -4.93 -7.44 -8.63
C PHE A 129 -4.20 -8.67 -8.07
N LEU A 130 -3.78 -9.58 -8.95
CA LEU A 130 -3.02 -10.77 -8.53
C LEU A 130 -1.67 -10.40 -7.91
N SER A 131 -0.97 -9.41 -8.48
CA SER A 131 0.32 -8.95 -7.95
C SER A 131 0.19 -8.26 -6.58
N GLU A 132 -0.91 -7.56 -6.34
CA GLU A 132 -1.19 -6.93 -5.04
C GLU A 132 -1.50 -7.97 -3.96
N GLU A 133 -2.28 -8.99 -4.31
CA GLU A 133 -2.60 -10.09 -3.41
C GLU A 133 -1.35 -10.90 -3.06
N GLU A 134 -0.51 -11.15 -4.05
CA GLU A 134 0.79 -11.80 -3.86
C GLU A 134 1.73 -10.96 -2.99
N PHE A 135 1.78 -9.64 -3.22
CA PHE A 135 2.53 -8.71 -2.36
C PHE A 135 2.04 -8.80 -0.91
N ARG A 136 0.73 -8.79 -0.68
CA ARG A 136 0.11 -8.88 0.65
C ARG A 136 0.49 -10.20 1.33
N ARG A 137 0.39 -11.31 0.62
CA ARG A 137 0.78 -12.65 1.11
C ARG A 137 2.25 -12.67 1.53
N GLN A 138 3.16 -12.26 0.63
CA GLN A 138 4.59 -12.24 0.91
C GLN A 138 4.97 -11.28 2.04
N LEU A 139 4.27 -10.15 2.17
CA LEU A 139 4.50 -9.20 3.25
C LEU A 139 4.13 -9.82 4.61
N MET A 140 2.98 -10.50 4.69
CA MET A 140 2.55 -11.18 5.92
C MET A 140 3.50 -12.31 6.31
N ASP A 141 3.99 -13.09 5.34
CA ASP A 141 4.96 -14.14 5.60
C ASP A 141 6.28 -13.58 6.16
N ARG A 142 6.76 -12.43 5.65
CA ARG A 142 7.93 -11.75 6.21
C ARG A 142 7.70 -11.22 7.61
N ILE A 143 6.52 -10.67 7.89
CA ILE A 143 6.17 -10.19 9.24
C ILE A 143 6.16 -11.37 10.22
N ARG A 144 5.53 -12.49 9.86
CA ARG A 144 5.50 -13.71 10.69
C ARG A 144 6.91 -14.24 10.98
N ARG A 145 7.77 -14.33 9.95
CA ARG A 145 9.16 -14.80 10.11
C ARG A 145 10.01 -13.88 10.99
N ARG A 146 9.75 -12.56 10.98
CA ARG A 146 10.45 -11.60 11.85
C ARG A 146 9.89 -11.55 13.28
N GLY A 147 8.61 -11.86 13.46
CA GLY A 147 7.94 -11.88 14.76
C GLY A 147 8.04 -13.20 15.51
N ALA A 148 8.54 -14.27 14.89
CA ALA A 148 8.87 -15.50 15.59
C ALA A 148 10.06 -15.24 16.54
N PRO A 149 9.91 -15.41 17.86
CA PRO A 149 11.08 -15.48 18.74
C PRO A 149 11.94 -16.62 18.22
N GLY A 150 13.22 -16.35 17.97
CA GLY A 150 14.15 -17.37 17.52
C GLY A 150 14.07 -18.57 18.45
N ASN A 151 13.58 -19.70 17.93
CA ASN A 151 13.71 -20.97 18.60
C ASN A 151 15.18 -21.41 18.42
N GLY A 152 16.07 -20.72 19.14
CA GLY A 152 17.43 -21.14 19.40
C GLY A 152 17.41 -22.26 20.41
N LYS A 153 17.13 -23.48 19.94
CA LYS A 153 17.50 -24.75 20.56
C LYS A 153 17.86 -25.64 19.38
N GLY A 154 19.14 -25.94 19.13
CA GLY A 154 20.04 -26.59 20.07
C GLY A 154 20.38 -27.91 19.38
N GLY A 155 21.66 -28.10 19.08
CA GLY A 155 22.13 -29.21 18.28
C GLY A 155 21.64 -30.56 18.79
N ASN A 156 21.35 -31.46 17.86
CA ASN A 156 21.77 -32.83 18.01
C ASN A 156 22.08 -33.41 16.64
N ASP A 157 23.34 -33.24 16.24
CA ASP A 157 23.99 -34.19 15.33
C ASP A 157 24.01 -35.53 16.07
N HIS A 158 23.13 -36.44 15.67
CA HIS A 158 23.25 -37.86 15.96
C HIS A 158 23.09 -38.60 14.63
N SER A 159 24.20 -38.69 13.91
CA SER A 159 24.45 -39.86 13.07
C SER A 159 25.13 -40.94 13.92
N PRO A 160 24.54 -42.15 14.04
CA PRO A 160 25.35 -43.34 14.19
C PRO A 160 25.28 -44.16 12.90
N ARG A 161 26.49 -44.36 12.37
CA ARG A 161 27.01 -45.43 11.52
C ARG A 161 26.04 -46.48 11.00
#